data_AF-A0A7W0QU18-F1
#
_entry.id   AF-A0A7W0QU18-F1
#
_cell.length_a   1.000
_cell.length_b   1.000
_cell.length_c   1.000
_cell.angle_alpha   90.00
_cell.angle_beta   90.00
_cell.angle_gamma   90.00
#
_symmetry.space_group_name_H-M   'P 1'
#
loop_
_entity.id
_entity.type
_entity.pdbx_description
1 polymer ?
#
loop_
_entity_poly.entity_id
_entity_poly.type
_entity_poly.pdbx_seq_one_letter_code
_entity_poly.pdbx_strand_id
1 'polypeptide(L)'
;FDIIYGQGISREGSLIDVGVEQGFIRKAGAWYTYDGDQLGQGKENARAFMRDNPDLADEIEKKIKEKLGIGPVLDVDAPIAVAPVDF
;
A
#
# COMPACT_ATOMS: atom_id res chain seq x y z
N PHE A 1 6.20 10.29 -3.70
CA PHE A 1 5.98 9.69 -5.03
C PHE A 1 7.14 10.07 -5.93
N ASP A 2 7.53 9.16 -6.84
CA ASP A 2 8.64 9.37 -7.78
C ASP A 2 8.11 9.39 -9.22
N ILE A 3 8.69 10.21 -10.09
CA ILE A 3 8.39 10.24 -11.52
C ILE A 3 9.58 9.63 -12.26
N ILE A 4 9.33 8.56 -13.00
CA ILE A 4 10.32 7.88 -13.83
C ILE A 4 10.14 8.32 -15.27
N TYR A 5 11.20 8.87 -15.86
CA TYR A 5 11.19 9.29 -17.25
C TYR A 5 10.82 8.12 -18.17
N GLY A 6 9.79 8.31 -19.01
CA GLY A 6 9.27 7.26 -19.91
C GLY A 6 8.37 6.20 -19.27
N GLN A 7 8.22 6.16 -17.93
CA GLN A 7 7.28 5.27 -17.23
C GLN A 7 6.16 6.02 -16.49
N GLY A 8 6.34 7.32 -16.24
CA GLY A 8 5.36 8.12 -15.50
C GLY A 8 5.51 7.96 -13.99
N ILE A 9 4.41 8.03 -13.26
CA ILE A 9 4.40 7.96 -11.80
C ILE A 9 4.69 6.53 -11.35
N SER A 10 5.71 6.37 -10.52
CA SER A 10 6.07 5.07 -9.92
C SER A 10 5.14 4.76 -8.75
N ARG A 11 4.16 3.88 -8.98
CA ARG A 11 3.22 3.38 -7.96
C ARG A 11 3.96 2.71 -6.81
N GLU A 12 4.88 1.80 -7.13
CA GLU A 12 5.61 0.98 -6.16
C GLU A 12 6.54 1.85 -5.31
N GLY A 13 7.22 2.83 -5.91
CA GLY A 13 8.03 3.81 -5.17
C GLY A 13 7.21 4.60 -4.14
N SER A 14 5.99 4.99 -4.51
CA SER A 14 5.06 5.68 -3.60
C SER A 14 4.56 4.74 -2.49
N LEU A 15 4.28 3.49 -2.85
CA LEU A 15 3.85 2.46 -1.91
C LEU A 15 4.92 2.16 -0.86
N ILE A 16 6.21 2.14 -1.24
CA ILE A 16 7.33 1.97 -0.31
C ILE A 16 7.40 3.15 0.66
N ASP A 17 7.30 4.39 0.16
CA ASP A 17 7.36 5.59 1.02
C ASP A 17 6.24 5.57 2.07
N VAL A 18 5.00 5.36 1.62
CA VAL A 18 3.83 5.32 2.52
C VAL A 18 3.88 4.10 3.43
N GLY A 19 4.32 2.94 2.93
CA GLY A 19 4.47 1.74 3.74
C GLY A 19 5.49 1.90 4.87
N VAL A 20 6.57 2.64 4.65
CA VAL A 20 7.53 2.99 5.70
C VAL A 20 6.92 3.99 6.69
N GLU A 21 6.26 5.02 6.19
CA GLU A 21 5.61 6.04 7.02
C GLU A 21 4.54 5.44 7.94
N GLN A 22 3.75 4.50 7.41
CA GLN A 22 2.71 3.79 8.15
C GLN A 22 3.25 2.61 8.97
N GLY A 23 4.54 2.30 8.88
CA GLY A 23 5.20 1.25 9.68
C GLY A 23 4.95 -0.19 9.22
N PHE A 24 4.38 -0.40 8.02
CA PHE A 24 4.25 -1.72 7.42
C PHE A 24 5.57 -2.22 6.84
N ILE A 25 6.37 -1.32 6.28
CA ILE A 25 7.71 -1.61 5.77
C ILE A 25 8.73 -1.06 6.77
N ARG A 26 9.63 -1.92 7.21
CA ARG A 26 10.75 -1.53 8.07
C ARG A 26 11.96 -1.18 7.22
N LYS A 27 12.64 -0.09 7.60
CA LYS A 27 13.90 0.32 7.01
C LYS A 27 15.03 0.17 8.03
N ALA A 28 15.90 -0.82 7.83
CA ALA A 28 17.10 -1.04 8.65
C ALA A 28 18.33 -0.59 7.86
N GLY A 29 18.70 0.68 8.01
CA GLY A 29 19.78 1.29 7.22
C GLY A 29 19.41 1.37 5.74
N ALA A 30 20.08 0.58 4.90
CA ALA A 30 19.78 0.47 3.47
C ALA A 30 18.73 -0.62 3.15
N TRP A 31 18.41 -1.51 4.10
CA TRP A 31 17.52 -2.65 3.86
C TRP A 31 16.07 -2.31 4.10
N TYR A 32 15.20 -2.77 3.19
CA TYR A 32 13.75 -2.72 3.32
C TYR A 32 13.21 -4.12 3.59
N THR A 33 12.38 -4.24 4.61
CA THR A 33 11.76 -5.50 5.05
C THR A 33 10.27 -5.31 5.26
N TYR A 34 9.49 -6.30 4.83
CA TYR A 34 8.06 -6.36 5.03
C TYR A 34 7.70 -7.70 5.67
N ASP A 35 7.03 -7.67 6.81
CA ASP A 35 6.58 -8.87 7.56
C ASP A 35 7.65 -9.97 7.79
N GLY A 36 8.93 -9.59 7.79
CA GLY A 36 10.06 -10.52 7.92
C GLY A 36 10.77 -10.85 6.61
N ASP A 37 10.10 -10.65 5.47
CA ASP A 37 10.68 -10.82 4.14
C ASP A 37 11.48 -9.60 3.68
N GLN A 38 12.63 -9.88 3.06
CA GLN A 38 13.52 -8.85 2.57
C GLN A 38 13.06 -8.38 1.19
N LEU A 39 12.59 -7.13 1.11
CA LEU A 39 12.20 -6.50 -0.17
C LEU A 39 13.43 -6.11 -1.00
N GLY A 40 14.55 -5.80 -0.33
CA GLY A 40 15.82 -5.52 -0.98
C GLY A 40 16.65 -4.43 -0.30
N GLN A 41 17.88 -4.27 -0.79
CA GLN A 41 18.79 -3.20 -0.36
C GLN A 41 18.60 -1.97 -1.24
N GLY A 42 18.14 -0.87 -0.66
CA GLY A 42 17.86 0.38 -1.35
C GLY A 42 16.45 0.43 -1.94
N LYS A 43 15.93 1.64 -2.09
CA LYS A 43 14.56 1.88 -2.59
C LYS A 43 14.35 1.32 -3.99
N GLU A 44 15.38 1.37 -4.83
CA GLU A 44 15.28 0.94 -6.22
C GLU A 44 15.10 -0.59 -6.36
N ASN A 45 15.84 -1.37 -5.56
CA ASN A 45 15.69 -2.83 -5.52
C ASN A 45 14.36 -3.24 -4.89
N ALA A 46 13.95 -2.59 -3.80
CA ALA A 46 12.64 -2.84 -3.19
C ALA A 46 11.49 -2.55 -4.18
N ARG A 47 11.64 -1.50 -5.01
CA ARG A 47 10.68 -1.16 -6.07
C ARG A 47 10.63 -2.22 -7.16
N ALA A 48 11.79 -2.70 -7.61
CA ALA A 48 11.87 -3.79 -8.59
C ALA A 48 11.21 -5.06 -8.04
N PHE A 49 11.51 -5.41 -6.79
CA PHE A 49 10.90 -6.56 -6.11
C PHE A 49 9.37 -6.46 -6.03
N MET A 50 8.82 -5.30 -5.67
CA MET A 50 7.36 -5.09 -5.68
C MET A 50 6.75 -5.13 -7.08
N ARG A 51 7.48 -4.67 -8.09
CA ARG A 51 7.02 -4.74 -9.49
C ARG A 51 6.97 -6.19 -9.98
N ASP A 52 7.94 -7.00 -9.58
CA ASP A 52 8.00 -8.42 -9.94
C ASP A 52 7.02 -9.27 -9.10
N ASN A 53 6.59 -8.77 -7.94
CA ASN A 53 5.65 -9.42 -7.02
C ASN A 53 4.40 -8.53 -6.82
N PRO A 54 3.52 -8.42 -7.83
CA PRO A 54 2.35 -7.54 -7.77
C PRO A 54 1.37 -7.92 -6.64
N ASP A 55 1.23 -9.21 -6.32
CA ASP A 55 0.37 -9.69 -5.23
C ASP A 55 0.79 -9.09 -3.88
N LEU A 56 2.10 -9.01 -3.64
CA LEU A 56 2.65 -8.40 -2.42
C LEU A 56 2.42 -6.88 -2.39
N ALA A 57 2.57 -6.22 -3.54
CA ALA A 57 2.31 -4.79 -3.64
C ALA A 57 0.83 -4.47 -3.37
N ASP A 58 -0.09 -5.29 -3.89
CA ASP A 58 -1.52 -5.13 -3.68
C ASP A 58 -1.92 -5.42 -2.23
N GLU A 59 -1.30 -6.41 -1.58
CA GLU A 59 -1.48 -6.66 -0.15
C GLU A 59 -1.04 -5.46 0.70
N ILE A 60 0.15 -4.93 0.43
CA ILE A 60 0.69 -3.76 1.16
C ILE A 60 -0.21 -2.54 0.93
N GLU A 61 -0.65 -2.32 -0.30
CA GLU A 61 -1.56 -1.21 -0.63
C GLU A 61 -2.89 -1.35 0.10
N LYS A 62 -3.47 -2.56 0.13
CA LYS A 62 -4.71 -2.84 0.84
C LYS A 62 -4.55 -2.54 2.34
N LYS A 63 -3.51 -3.06 2.98
CA LYS A 63 -3.25 -2.82 4.42
C LYS A 63 -3.07 -1.33 4.73
N ILE A 64 -2.37 -0.59 3.87
CA ILE A 64 -2.20 0.86 3.99
C ILE A 64 -3.55 1.57 3.86
N LYS A 65 -4.34 1.24 2.84
CA LYS A 65 -5.67 1.80 2.60
C LYS A 65 -6.63 1.54 3.76
N GLU A 66 -6.66 0.31 4.26
CA GLU A 66 -7.46 -0.09 5.43
C GLU A 66 -7.07 0.71 6.67
N LYS A 67 -5.77 0.87 6.94
CA LYS A 67 -5.28 1.67 8.08
C LYS A 67 -5.63 3.15 7.95
N LEU A 68 -5.64 3.69 6.73
CA LEU A 68 -5.98 5.08 6.45
C LEU A 68 -7.49 5.33 6.29
N GLY A 69 -8.33 4.28 6.35
CA GLY A 69 -9.78 4.39 6.12
C GLY A 69 -10.15 4.73 4.68
N ILE A 70 -9.28 4.44 3.71
CA ILE A 70 -9.46 4.76 2.29
C ILE A 70 -9.95 3.51 1.56
N GLY A 71 -11.24 3.47 1.25
CA GLY A 71 -11.88 2.36 0.55
C GLY A 71 -13.34 2.24 0.96
N PRO A 72 -14.16 1.42 0.28
CA PRO A 72 -15.49 1.12 0.78
C PRO A 72 -15.33 0.45 2.14
N VAL A 73 -15.72 1.15 3.20
CA VAL A 73 -15.98 0.52 4.49
C VAL A 73 -17.15 -0.41 4.21
N LEU A 74 -16.87 -1.69 3.94
CA LEU A 74 -17.87 -2.73 4.04
C LEU A 74 -18.11 -2.88 5.53
N ASP A 75 -18.92 -1.98 6.05
CA ASP A 75 -19.42 -2.06 7.40
C ASP A 75 -20.36 -3.26 7.44
N VAL A 76 -19.78 -4.43 7.74
CA VAL A 76 -20.52 -5.69 7.89
C VAL A 76 -21.41 -5.68 9.14
N ASP A 77 -21.34 -4.61 9.95
CA ASP A 77 -22.11 -4.44 11.19
C ASP A 77 -22.89 -3.11 11.28
N ALA A 78 -22.84 -2.23 10.27
CA ALA A 78 -23.71 -1.05 10.28
C ALA A 78 -25.15 -1.46 9.94
N PRO A 79 -26.13 -1.18 10.82
CA PRO A 79 -27.53 -1.36 10.46
C PRO A 79 -27.81 -0.48 9.24
N ILE A 80 -28.18 -1.11 8.14
CA ILE A 80 -28.57 -0.43 6.89
C ILE A 80 -29.81 0.40 7.22
N ALA A 81 -29.61 1.69 7.48
CA ALA A 81 -30.71 2.64 7.66
C ALA A 81 -31.36 2.87 6.29
N VAL A 82 -32.28 1.98 5.92
CA VAL A 82 -33.19 2.19 4.80
C VAL A 82 -34.12 3.33 5.21
N ALA A 83 -33.80 4.54 4.76
CA ALA A 83 -34.71 5.67 4.91
C ALA A 83 -36.03 5.35 4.17
N PRO A 84 -37.20 5.49 4.82
CA PRO A 84 -38.47 5.28 4.15
C PRO A 84 -38.63 6.36 3.08
N VAL A 85 -38.77 5.93 1.83
CA VAL A 85 -39.20 6.81 0.74
C VAL A 85 -40.72 6.94 0.82
N ASP A 86 -41.20 8.03 1.42
CA ASP A 86 -42.60 8.44 1.30
C ASP A 86 -42.83 9.04 -0.09
N PHE A 87 -43.65 8.37 -0.90
CA PHE A 87 -44.30 8.89 -2.11
C PHE A 87 -45.75 8.41 -2.15
#